data_AF-A0A0Q6A308-F1
#
_entry.id   AF-A0A0Q6A308-F1
#
_cell.length_a   1.000
_cell.length_b   1.000
_cell.length_c   1.000
_cell.angle_alpha   90.00
_cell.angle_beta   90.00
_cell.angle_gamma   90.00
#
_symmetry.space_group_name_H-M   'P 1'
#
loop_
_entity.id
_entity.type
_entity.pdbx_description
1 polymer ?
#
loop_
_entity_poly.entity_id
_entity_poly.type
_entity_poly.pdbx_seq_one_letter_code
_entity_poly.pdbx_strand_id
1 'polypeptide(L)'
;MNISAYILEYLKQFGTATVPGFGVFSLENSKAIINSENGSILPPASKIVYKPDYEVQSDDLATFIGTHKQMPFEASKTDLQIQTDFWKKKLQAEQKLEIQGIGTIYTEEGETHFKGNRLQSDHPDFYGLEEIKISDIDNNNGKLSQVANSDKDYKFNKSILWAFLIIIPILGILYVAYTQQELLFGKKSFDKTNISVQTKTHRIEKDTVKVQTYTPPVLDSLKKDSVKQQTVQPASGKGVKVPVTTNNTKK
;
A
#
# COMPACT_ATOMS: atom_id res chain seq x y z
N MET A 1 22.47 -31.78 -8.72
CA MET A 1 22.96 -31.05 -9.91
C MET A 1 21.89 -30.08 -10.37
N ASN A 2 22.22 -28.83 -10.73
CA ASN A 2 21.22 -27.83 -11.11
C ASN A 2 21.00 -27.82 -12.64
N ILE A 3 20.42 -28.90 -13.18
CA ILE A 3 20.05 -29.00 -14.61
C ILE A 3 19.12 -27.86 -15.04
N SER A 4 18.23 -27.42 -14.15
CA SER A 4 17.33 -26.29 -14.38
C SER A 4 18.06 -24.99 -14.75
N ALA A 5 19.21 -24.71 -14.14
CA ALA A 5 20.01 -23.53 -14.49
C ALA A 5 20.54 -23.59 -15.93
N TYR A 6 21.02 -24.76 -16.37
CA TYR A 6 21.51 -24.93 -17.74
C TYR A 6 20.40 -24.87 -18.78
N ILE A 7 19.20 -25.40 -18.46
CA ILE A 7 18.03 -25.25 -19.33
C ILE A 7 17.66 -23.77 -19.45
N LEU A 8 17.67 -23.03 -18.35
CA LEU A 8 17.39 -21.58 -18.37
C LEU A 8 18.42 -20.82 -19.21
N GLU A 9 19.69 -21.17 -19.11
CA GLU A 9 20.75 -20.56 -19.91
C GLU A 9 20.60 -20.89 -21.40
N TYR A 10 20.34 -22.16 -21.73
CA TYR A 10 20.05 -22.59 -23.09
C TYR A 10 18.83 -21.86 -23.67
N LEU A 11 17.76 -21.70 -22.88
CA LEU A 11 16.57 -20.94 -23.27
C LEU A 11 16.89 -19.48 -23.56
N LYS A 12 17.74 -18.83 -22.75
CA LYS A 12 18.14 -17.44 -22.98
C LYS A 12 18.94 -17.28 -24.28
N GLN A 13 19.76 -18.26 -24.63
CA GLN A 13 20.61 -18.20 -25.81
C GLN A 13 19.88 -18.57 -27.11
N PHE A 14 19.05 -19.62 -27.08
CA PHE A 14 18.43 -20.20 -28.28
C PHE A 14 16.92 -19.99 -28.37
N GLY A 15 16.29 -19.47 -27.32
CA GLY A 15 14.84 -19.22 -27.25
C GLY A 15 13.98 -20.46 -27.04
N THR A 16 14.44 -21.65 -27.40
CA THR A 16 13.73 -22.92 -27.21
C THR A 16 14.68 -24.00 -26.72
N ALA A 17 14.26 -24.77 -25.71
CA ALA A 17 15.01 -25.89 -25.14
C ALA A 17 14.17 -27.15 -25.16
N THR A 18 14.59 -28.14 -25.94
CA THR A 18 14.00 -29.48 -25.95
C THR A 18 14.63 -30.31 -24.84
N VAL A 19 13.80 -30.78 -23.90
CA VAL A 19 14.23 -31.62 -22.79
C VAL A 19 13.76 -33.05 -23.05
N PRO A 20 14.68 -33.97 -23.41
CA PRO A 20 14.34 -35.32 -23.82
C PRO A 20 13.52 -36.05 -22.76
N GLY A 21 12.45 -36.69 -23.22
CA GLY A 21 11.55 -37.43 -22.36
C GLY A 21 10.74 -36.56 -21.40
N PHE A 22 10.74 -35.22 -21.49
CA PHE A 22 9.90 -34.38 -20.63
C PHE A 22 9.02 -33.46 -21.46
N GLY A 23 9.63 -32.66 -22.34
CA GLY A 23 8.91 -31.77 -23.24
C GLY A 23 9.77 -30.63 -23.75
N VAL A 24 9.10 -29.62 -24.29
CA VAL A 24 9.75 -28.45 -24.91
C VAL A 24 9.44 -27.22 -24.10
N PHE A 25 10.49 -26.50 -23.71
CA PHE A 25 10.39 -25.15 -23.15
C PHE A 25 10.68 -24.13 -24.25
N SER A 26 9.89 -23.06 -24.32
CA SER A 26 10.09 -21.97 -25.28
C SER A 26 9.85 -20.62 -24.65
N LEU A 27 10.53 -19.59 -25.16
CA LEU A 27 10.27 -18.20 -24.80
C LEU A 27 9.19 -17.62 -25.70
N GLU A 28 8.14 -17.09 -25.10
CA GLU A 28 7.08 -16.36 -25.79
C GLU A 28 7.03 -14.92 -25.32
N ASN A 29 6.74 -14.00 -26.24
CA ASN A 29 6.55 -12.59 -25.89
C ASN A 29 5.22 -12.42 -25.15
N SER A 30 5.29 -11.97 -23.90
CA SER A 30 4.12 -11.60 -23.11
C SER A 30 3.89 -10.09 -23.19
N LYS A 31 2.63 -9.71 -23.42
CA LYS A 31 2.17 -8.32 -23.34
C LYS A 31 2.30 -7.78 -21.92
N ALA A 32 2.13 -6.46 -21.77
CA ALA A 32 1.99 -5.86 -20.44
C ALA A 32 0.80 -6.47 -19.70
N ILE A 33 0.97 -6.70 -18.39
CA ILE A 33 -0.03 -7.36 -17.54
C ILE A 33 -0.32 -6.43 -16.37
N ILE A 34 -1.60 -6.19 -16.12
CA ILE A 34 -2.04 -5.49 -14.91
C ILE A 34 -2.10 -6.51 -13.79
N ASN A 35 -1.32 -6.30 -12.75
CA ASN A 35 -1.41 -7.05 -11.51
C ASN A 35 -2.37 -6.33 -10.56
N SER A 36 -3.59 -6.88 -10.46
CA SER A 36 -4.65 -6.34 -9.60
C SER A 36 -4.37 -6.48 -8.11
N GLU A 37 -3.50 -7.42 -7.70
CA GLU A 37 -3.21 -7.67 -6.28
C GLU A 37 -2.35 -6.57 -5.68
N ASN A 38 -1.32 -6.13 -6.40
CA ASN A 38 -0.39 -5.08 -5.96
C ASN A 38 -0.66 -3.72 -6.63
N GLY A 39 -1.65 -3.62 -7.51
CA GLY A 39 -1.95 -2.41 -8.27
C GLY A 39 -0.77 -1.96 -9.14
N SER A 40 -0.10 -2.89 -9.81
CA SER A 40 1.03 -2.58 -10.71
C SER A 40 0.74 -2.97 -12.15
N ILE A 41 1.45 -2.32 -13.07
CA ILE A 41 1.49 -2.66 -14.48
C ILE A 41 2.87 -3.23 -14.74
N LEU A 42 2.92 -4.53 -14.99
CA LEU A 42 4.15 -5.20 -15.38
C LEU A 42 4.39 -4.96 -16.88
N PRO A 43 5.62 -4.61 -17.30
CA PRO A 43 5.95 -4.35 -18.69
C PRO A 43 5.82 -5.64 -19.53
N PRO A 44 5.82 -5.54 -20.87
CA PRO A 44 6.02 -6.70 -21.74
C PRO A 44 7.33 -7.42 -21.39
N ALA A 45 7.34 -8.75 -21.48
CA ALA A 45 8.53 -9.54 -21.13
C ALA A 45 8.54 -10.89 -21.85
N SER A 46 9.71 -11.53 -21.94
CA SER A 46 9.82 -12.92 -22.39
C SER A 46 9.33 -13.85 -21.28
N LYS A 47 8.25 -14.59 -21.53
CA LYS A 47 7.69 -15.57 -20.61
C LYS A 47 8.05 -16.97 -21.08
N ILE A 48 8.47 -17.83 -20.14
CA ILE A 48 8.71 -19.23 -20.46
C ILE A 48 7.35 -19.95 -20.60
N VAL A 49 7.22 -20.75 -21.64
CA VAL A 49 6.09 -21.64 -21.91
C VAL A 49 6.60 -23.07 -22.01
N TYR A 50 5.77 -24.02 -21.62
CA TYR A 50 6.08 -25.44 -21.61
C TYR A 50 5.02 -26.20 -22.39
N LYS A 51 5.48 -27.09 -23.28
CA LYS A 51 4.64 -28.05 -23.99
C LYS A 51 5.09 -29.45 -23.60
N PRO A 52 4.22 -30.26 -22.96
CA PRO A 52 4.57 -31.62 -22.59
C PRO A 52 4.75 -32.48 -23.84
N ASP A 53 5.89 -33.15 -23.93
CA ASP A 53 6.20 -34.12 -24.98
C ASP A 53 7.19 -35.14 -24.40
N TYR A 54 6.69 -36.32 -24.07
CA TYR A 54 7.49 -37.38 -23.43
C TYR A 54 8.22 -38.26 -24.44
N GLU A 55 7.93 -38.13 -25.74
CA GLU A 55 8.54 -38.93 -26.79
C GLU A 55 9.70 -38.18 -27.46
N VAL A 56 9.73 -36.85 -27.32
CA VAL A 56 10.79 -36.02 -27.90
C VAL A 56 12.18 -36.46 -27.42
N GLN A 57 13.08 -36.60 -28.40
CA GLN A 57 14.50 -36.86 -28.19
C GLN A 57 15.29 -35.72 -28.83
N SER A 58 16.34 -35.26 -28.14
CA SER A 58 17.29 -34.27 -28.65
C SER A 58 18.61 -34.44 -27.90
N ASP A 59 19.71 -34.30 -28.62
CA ASP A 59 21.05 -34.36 -28.05
C ASP A 59 21.65 -32.96 -27.82
N ASP A 60 20.96 -31.88 -28.24
CA ASP A 60 21.49 -30.52 -28.23
C ASP A 60 21.74 -30.01 -26.81
N LEU A 61 20.73 -30.16 -25.95
CA LEU A 61 20.82 -29.75 -24.55
C LEU A 61 21.88 -30.56 -23.79
N ALA A 62 21.96 -31.87 -24.03
CA ALA A 62 22.97 -32.74 -23.43
C ALA A 62 24.39 -32.34 -23.86
N THR A 63 24.57 -31.99 -25.14
CA THR A 63 25.84 -31.48 -25.68
C THR A 63 26.23 -30.13 -25.07
N PHE A 64 25.26 -29.23 -24.91
CA PHE A 64 25.47 -27.93 -24.26
C PHE A 64 25.91 -28.09 -22.80
N ILE A 65 25.21 -28.94 -22.04
CA ILE A 65 25.56 -29.26 -20.65
C ILE A 65 26.97 -29.86 -20.57
N GLY A 66 27.29 -30.81 -21.45
CA GLY A 66 28.61 -31.45 -21.48
C GLY A 66 29.74 -30.47 -21.74
N THR A 67 29.52 -29.54 -22.68
CA THR A 67 30.48 -28.49 -23.03
C THR A 67 30.69 -27.53 -21.85
N HIS A 68 29.62 -27.02 -21.25
CA HIS A 68 29.72 -26.06 -20.15
C HIS A 68 30.28 -26.69 -18.86
N LYS A 69 30.06 -27.99 -18.65
CA LYS A 69 30.53 -28.71 -17.46
C LYS A 69 31.84 -29.48 -17.65
N GLN A 70 32.41 -29.43 -18.86
CA GLN A 70 33.62 -30.18 -19.22
C GLN A 70 33.51 -31.69 -18.89
N MET A 71 32.36 -32.28 -19.20
CA MET A 71 32.10 -33.70 -18.96
C MET A 71 31.77 -34.42 -20.27
N PRO A 72 31.96 -35.76 -20.33
CA PRO A 72 31.57 -36.53 -21.50
C PRO A 72 30.07 -36.38 -21.82
N PHE A 73 29.76 -36.44 -23.11
CA PHE A 73 28.37 -36.36 -23.62
C PHE A 73 27.45 -37.40 -22.95
N GLU A 74 27.89 -38.66 -22.87
CA GLU A 74 27.11 -39.75 -22.26
C GLU A 74 26.78 -39.50 -20.79
N ALA A 75 27.72 -38.93 -20.04
CA ALA A 75 27.50 -38.55 -18.64
C ALA A 75 26.44 -37.44 -18.52
N SER A 76 26.53 -36.42 -19.39
CA SER A 76 25.56 -35.32 -19.46
C SER A 76 24.16 -35.79 -19.79
N LYS A 77 24.05 -36.72 -20.75
CA LYS A 77 22.79 -37.33 -21.17
C LYS A 77 22.16 -38.14 -20.04
N THR A 78 22.97 -38.93 -19.34
CA THR A 78 22.53 -39.71 -18.17
C THR A 78 22.04 -38.80 -17.04
N ASP A 79 22.78 -37.74 -16.71
CA ASP A 79 22.38 -36.78 -15.67
C ASP A 79 21.06 -36.08 -16.03
N LEU A 80 20.88 -35.72 -17.30
CA LEU A 80 19.64 -35.12 -17.79
C LEU A 80 18.46 -36.09 -17.67
N GLN A 81 18.63 -37.36 -18.02
CA GLN A 81 17.61 -38.40 -17.87
C GLN A 81 17.23 -38.63 -16.41
N ILE A 82 18.21 -38.72 -15.51
CA ILE A 82 17.94 -38.86 -14.06
C ILE A 82 17.09 -37.70 -13.56
N GLN A 83 17.39 -36.48 -14.00
CA GLN A 83 16.63 -35.30 -13.61
C GLN A 83 15.20 -35.32 -14.14
N THR A 84 14.99 -35.67 -15.41
CA THR A 84 13.65 -35.70 -16.02
C THR A 84 12.79 -36.80 -15.41
N ASP A 85 13.39 -37.95 -15.10
CA ASP A 85 12.70 -39.03 -14.40
C ASP A 85 12.32 -38.65 -12.97
N PHE A 86 13.19 -37.91 -12.27
CA PHE A 86 12.86 -37.34 -10.98
C PHE A 86 11.67 -36.37 -11.07
N TRP A 87 11.66 -35.49 -12.07
CA TRP A 87 10.57 -34.55 -12.31
C TRP A 87 9.25 -35.24 -12.62
N LYS A 88 9.26 -36.27 -13.47
CA LYS A 88 8.07 -37.09 -13.75
C LYS A 88 7.50 -37.73 -12.49
N LYS A 89 8.35 -38.40 -11.71
CA LYS A 89 7.93 -39.07 -10.47
C LYS A 89 7.37 -38.07 -9.47
N LYS A 90 8.00 -36.89 -9.34
CA LYS A 90 7.53 -35.83 -8.46
C LYS A 90 6.18 -35.26 -8.92
N LEU A 91 6.02 -35.00 -10.22
CA LEU A 91 4.75 -34.51 -10.77
C LEU A 91 3.63 -35.55 -10.60
N GLN A 92 3.93 -36.84 -10.77
CA GLN A 92 2.97 -37.92 -10.53
C GLN A 92 2.55 -38.06 -9.05
N ALA A 93 3.49 -37.87 -8.12
CA ALA A 93 3.22 -38.04 -6.69
C ALA A 93 2.55 -36.81 -6.06
N GLU A 94 3.05 -35.61 -6.36
CA GLU A 94 2.62 -34.36 -5.72
C GLU A 94 1.64 -33.55 -6.58
N GLN A 95 1.41 -33.93 -7.84
CA GLN A 95 0.63 -33.16 -8.84
C GLN A 95 1.13 -31.73 -9.05
N LYS A 96 2.30 -31.39 -8.51
CA LYS A 96 2.93 -30.08 -8.58
C LYS A 96 4.44 -30.25 -8.59
N LEU A 97 5.10 -29.54 -9.49
CA LEU A 97 6.55 -29.52 -9.64
C LEU A 97 7.02 -28.09 -9.83
N GLU A 98 7.84 -27.60 -8.91
CA GLU A 98 8.55 -26.34 -9.06
C GLU A 98 9.94 -26.58 -9.62
N ILE A 99 10.24 -25.94 -10.76
CA ILE A 99 11.54 -25.97 -11.42
C ILE A 99 12.18 -24.59 -11.26
N GLN A 100 13.26 -24.53 -10.49
CA GLN A 100 13.94 -23.28 -10.14
C GLN A 100 14.32 -22.48 -11.39
N GLY A 101 13.97 -21.19 -11.42
CA GLY A 101 14.29 -20.29 -12.52
C GLY A 101 13.41 -20.45 -13.77
N ILE A 102 12.67 -21.57 -13.91
CA ILE A 102 11.86 -21.88 -15.09
C ILE A 102 10.36 -21.64 -14.80
N GLY A 103 9.83 -22.21 -13.71
CA GLY A 103 8.42 -22.05 -13.35
C GLY A 103 7.85 -23.23 -12.59
N THR A 104 6.52 -23.26 -12.45
CA THR A 104 5.80 -24.33 -11.77
C THR A 104 4.87 -25.06 -12.73
N ILE A 105 5.00 -26.37 -12.78
CA ILE A 105 4.07 -27.28 -13.46
C ILE A 105 3.11 -27.82 -12.41
N TYR A 106 1.83 -27.91 -12.72
CA TYR A 106 0.85 -28.53 -11.84
C TYR A 106 -0.24 -29.19 -12.67
N THR A 107 -0.86 -30.22 -12.11
CA THR A 107 -1.97 -30.95 -12.73
C THR A 107 -3.25 -30.58 -11.99
N GLU A 108 -4.23 -30.06 -12.71
CA GLU A 108 -5.56 -29.70 -12.20
C GLU A 108 -6.60 -30.36 -13.10
N GLU A 109 -7.58 -31.05 -12.50
CA GLU A 109 -8.66 -31.75 -13.25
C GLU A 109 -8.17 -32.76 -14.31
N GLY A 110 -6.94 -33.25 -14.19
CA GLY A 110 -6.31 -34.16 -15.16
C GLY A 110 -5.59 -33.46 -16.32
N GLU A 111 -5.68 -32.13 -16.41
CA GLU A 111 -4.91 -31.32 -17.36
C GLU A 111 -3.61 -30.80 -16.73
N THR A 112 -2.54 -30.77 -17.52
CA THR A 112 -1.25 -30.25 -17.07
C THR A 112 -1.15 -28.77 -17.41
N HIS A 113 -1.06 -27.93 -16.39
CA HIS A 113 -0.86 -26.49 -16.52
C HIS A 113 0.57 -26.10 -16.16
N PHE A 114 1.02 -25.00 -16.77
CA PHE A 114 2.34 -24.45 -16.53
C PHE A 114 2.29 -22.95 -16.26
N LYS A 115 2.83 -22.56 -15.11
CA LYS A 115 3.09 -21.18 -14.73
C LYS A 115 4.59 -20.89 -14.87
N GLY A 116 4.98 -20.47 -16.07
CA GLY A 116 6.36 -20.09 -16.37
C GLY A 116 6.76 -18.73 -15.79
N ASN A 117 8.03 -18.62 -15.44
CA ASN A 117 8.64 -17.39 -14.98
C ASN A 117 8.78 -16.38 -16.12
N ARG A 118 8.73 -15.10 -15.75
CA ARG A 118 9.04 -13.99 -16.66
C ARG A 118 10.52 -13.69 -16.53
N LEU A 119 11.22 -13.68 -17.66
CA LEU A 119 12.61 -13.25 -17.71
C LEU A 119 12.68 -11.72 -17.60
N GLN A 120 13.84 -11.23 -17.17
CA GLN A 120 14.08 -9.80 -17.10
C GLN A 120 14.03 -9.17 -18.49
N SER A 121 13.77 -7.86 -18.50
CA SER A 121 13.45 -7.05 -19.68
C SER A 121 14.71 -6.56 -20.41
N ASP A 122 15.78 -7.35 -20.41
CA ASP A 122 17.06 -7.03 -21.06
C ASP A 122 17.04 -7.29 -22.58
N HIS A 123 15.93 -7.80 -23.10
CA HIS A 123 15.69 -7.87 -24.53
C HIS A 123 15.47 -6.48 -25.14
N PRO A 124 16.12 -6.16 -26.27
CA PRO A 124 16.00 -4.84 -26.91
C PRO A 124 14.56 -4.49 -27.30
N ASP A 125 13.73 -5.50 -27.58
CA ASP A 125 12.33 -5.35 -27.95
C ASP A 125 11.44 -4.77 -26.84
N PHE A 126 11.89 -4.78 -25.59
CA PHE A 126 11.12 -4.30 -24.44
C PHE A 126 11.51 -2.88 -24.01
N TYR A 127 12.43 -2.23 -24.73
CA TYR A 127 12.82 -0.83 -24.55
C TYR A 127 13.22 -0.44 -23.11
N GLY A 128 13.61 -1.41 -22.28
CA GLY A 128 13.97 -1.17 -20.88
C GLY A 128 12.83 -0.67 -20.00
N LEU A 129 11.57 -0.96 -20.34
CA LEU A 129 10.42 -0.53 -19.53
C LEU A 129 10.43 -1.20 -18.15
N GLU A 130 10.20 -0.41 -17.11
CA GLU A 130 10.10 -0.87 -15.71
C GLU A 130 8.64 -1.16 -15.30
N GLU A 131 8.47 -1.86 -14.17
CA GLU A 131 7.16 -2.05 -13.55
C GLU A 131 6.64 -0.72 -12.98
N ILE A 132 5.40 -0.37 -13.33
CA ILE A 132 4.75 0.85 -12.87
C ILE A 132 3.79 0.51 -11.75
N LYS A 133 4.02 1.02 -10.53
CA LYS A 133 3.08 0.87 -9.42
C LYS A 133 2.09 2.03 -9.40
N ILE A 134 0.80 1.73 -9.48
CA ILE A 134 -0.25 2.75 -9.54
C ILE A 134 -0.31 3.53 -8.21
N SER A 135 0.03 2.90 -7.09
CA SER A 135 0.14 3.54 -5.78
C SER A 135 1.14 4.71 -5.74
N ASP A 136 2.18 4.67 -6.59
CA ASP A 136 3.19 5.74 -6.66
C ASP A 136 2.69 6.96 -7.47
N ILE A 137 1.65 6.78 -8.29
CA ILE A 137 1.09 7.81 -9.17
C ILE A 137 0.14 8.74 -8.40
N ASP A 138 -0.59 8.22 -7.40
CA ASP A 138 -1.70 8.92 -6.72
C ASP A 138 -1.25 10.09 -5.81
N ASN A 139 0.06 10.35 -5.71
CA ASN A 139 0.62 11.38 -4.83
C ASN A 139 1.35 12.52 -5.55
N ASN A 140 1.10 12.76 -6.84
CA ASN A 140 1.90 13.74 -7.59
C ASN A 140 1.12 14.71 -8.49
N ASN A 141 0.31 15.54 -7.84
CA ASN A 141 0.10 16.92 -8.29
C ASN A 141 1.24 17.87 -7.84
N GLY A 142 2.41 17.35 -7.46
CA GLY A 142 3.55 18.18 -7.09
C GLY A 142 4.75 17.40 -6.55
N LYS A 143 5.78 17.30 -7.41
CA LYS A 143 7.15 16.78 -7.20
C LYS A 143 7.44 15.40 -7.81
N LEU A 144 7.71 15.42 -9.11
CA LEU A 144 8.67 14.50 -9.71
C LEU A 144 10.00 14.56 -8.93
N SER A 145 10.40 13.41 -8.44
CA SER A 145 11.59 13.13 -7.65
C SER A 145 12.85 13.65 -8.33
N GLN A 146 13.43 14.72 -7.79
CA GLN A 146 14.84 15.01 -8.02
C GLN A 146 15.67 13.99 -7.26
N VAL A 147 16.51 13.30 -8.01
CA VAL A 147 17.60 12.45 -7.57
C VAL A 147 18.35 13.12 -6.43
N ALA A 148 18.52 12.37 -5.34
CA ALA A 148 19.19 12.80 -4.13
C ALA A 148 20.64 13.25 -4.41
N ASN A 149 20.86 14.56 -4.42
CA ASN A 149 22.12 15.14 -3.99
C ASN A 149 21.85 15.91 -2.70
N SER A 150 22.40 15.37 -1.62
CA SER A 150 22.33 15.92 -0.27
C SER A 150 23.26 17.14 -0.16
N ASP A 151 22.87 18.26 -0.75
CA ASP A 151 23.40 19.55 -0.32
C ASP A 151 22.40 20.18 0.65
N LYS A 152 22.91 20.49 1.84
CA LYS A 152 22.14 20.92 3.00
C LYS A 152 21.59 22.31 2.73
N ASP A 153 20.42 22.37 2.12
CA ASP A 153 19.64 23.60 2.01
C ASP A 153 19.15 24.00 3.40
N TYR A 154 19.84 24.95 4.01
CA TYR A 154 19.35 25.64 5.19
C TYR A 154 18.06 26.39 4.84
N LYS A 155 16.91 25.79 5.16
CA LYS A 155 15.60 26.39 4.93
C LYS A 155 15.28 27.33 6.09
N PHE A 156 15.53 28.62 5.89
CA PHE A 156 15.00 29.68 6.75
C PHE A 156 13.47 29.55 6.80
N ASN A 157 12.92 29.06 7.91
CA ASN A 157 11.49 29.19 8.15
C ASN A 157 11.20 30.70 8.35
N LYS A 158 10.05 31.18 7.86
CA LYS A 158 9.67 32.61 8.03
C LYS A 158 9.68 33.05 9.51
N SER A 159 9.50 32.12 10.43
CA SER A 159 9.57 32.35 11.88
C SER A 159 10.95 32.73 12.39
N ILE A 160 12.04 32.15 11.88
CA ILE A 160 13.41 32.50 12.28
C ILE A 160 13.72 33.94 11.88
N LEU A 161 13.25 34.36 10.70
CA LEU A 161 13.47 35.72 10.19
C LEU A 161 12.67 36.74 11.01
N TRP A 162 11.45 36.39 11.44
CA TRP A 162 10.68 37.22 12.37
C TRP A 162 11.26 37.24 13.80
N ALA A 163 11.91 36.17 14.25
CA ALA A 163 12.56 36.14 15.57
C ALA A 163 13.67 37.18 15.68
N PHE A 164 14.48 37.39 14.63
CA PHE A 164 15.50 38.44 14.61
C PHE A 164 14.88 39.85 14.72
N LEU A 165 13.73 40.09 14.09
CA LEU A 165 13.04 41.37 14.15
C LEU A 165 12.57 41.72 15.58
N ILE A 166 12.30 40.70 16.42
CA ILE A 166 11.90 40.90 17.83
C ILE A 166 13.11 40.91 18.77
N ILE A 167 14.10 40.05 18.54
CA ILE A 167 15.27 39.90 19.42
C ILE A 167 16.15 41.14 19.39
N ILE A 168 16.41 41.72 18.21
CA ILE A 168 17.27 42.89 18.04
C ILE A 168 16.77 44.11 18.85
N PRO A 169 15.49 44.54 18.76
CA PRO A 169 15.01 45.66 19.56
C PRO A 169 14.97 45.36 21.06
N ILE A 170 14.63 44.14 21.48
CA ILE A 170 14.67 43.76 22.91
C ILE A 170 16.08 43.89 23.47
N LEU A 171 17.09 43.43 22.72
CA LEU A 171 18.49 43.53 23.14
C LEU A 171 18.96 44.99 23.18
N GLY A 172 18.52 45.82 22.24
CA GLY A 172 18.77 47.27 22.25
C GLY A 172 18.16 47.96 23.47
N ILE A 173 16.91 47.65 23.83
CA ILE A 173 16.25 48.20 25.01
C ILE A 173 16.99 47.77 26.29
N LEU A 174 17.41 46.51 26.40
CA LEU A 174 18.20 46.03 27.53
C LEU A 174 19.54 46.76 27.64
N TYR A 175 20.22 46.99 26.53
CA TYR A 175 21.48 47.73 26.50
C TYR A 175 21.30 49.20 26.92
N VAL A 176 20.26 49.87 26.43
CA VAL A 176 19.93 51.25 26.87
C VAL A 176 19.52 51.27 28.33
N ALA A 177 18.74 50.30 28.81
CA ALA A 177 18.39 50.17 30.22
C ALA A 177 19.60 49.90 31.12
N TYR A 178 20.66 49.28 30.62
CA TYR A 178 21.91 49.12 31.37
C TYR A 178 22.74 50.41 31.38
N THR A 179 22.85 51.10 30.25
CA THR A 179 23.76 52.25 30.07
C THR A 179 23.15 53.60 30.45
N GLN A 180 21.83 53.74 30.35
CA GLN A 180 21.11 55.01 30.48
C GLN A 180 19.80 54.83 31.27
N GLN A 181 19.90 54.26 32.49
CA GLN A 181 18.74 54.04 33.37
C GLN A 181 17.91 55.31 33.60
N GLU A 182 18.54 56.48 33.60
CA GLU A 182 17.87 57.76 33.88
C GLU A 182 16.97 58.25 32.74
N LEU A 183 17.26 57.86 31.48
CA LEU A 183 16.48 58.27 30.30
C LEU A 183 15.19 57.46 30.17
N LEU A 184 15.19 56.19 30.61
CA LEU A 184 14.05 55.29 30.54
C LEU A 184 13.17 55.31 31.81
N PHE A 185 13.74 55.54 32.99
CA PHE A 185 12.99 55.49 34.26
C PHE A 185 12.85 56.85 34.96
N GLY A 186 13.43 57.91 34.39
CA GLY A 186 13.41 59.24 35.01
C GLY A 186 14.17 59.27 36.35
N LYS A 187 14.32 60.46 36.92
CA LYS A 187 14.98 60.64 38.21
C LYS A 187 14.11 59.96 39.28
N LYS A 188 14.71 59.10 40.11
CA LYS A 188 14.00 58.43 41.21
C LYS A 188 13.41 59.50 42.14
N SER A 189 12.09 59.68 42.12
CA SER A 189 11.39 60.77 42.81
C SER A 189 11.03 60.48 44.26
N PHE A 190 11.56 59.42 44.87
CA PHE A 190 11.32 59.12 46.27
C PHE A 190 12.60 58.63 46.95
N ASP A 191 13.26 59.55 47.66
CA ASP A 191 14.23 59.19 48.68
C ASP A 191 13.52 58.36 49.74
N LYS A 192 14.12 57.19 50.02
CA LYS A 192 13.63 56.22 50.99
C LYS A 192 13.82 56.76 52.40
N THR A 193 13.02 57.74 52.80
CA THR A 193 12.96 58.25 54.16
C THR A 193 11.51 58.47 54.59
N ASN A 194 11.06 57.54 55.42
CA ASN A 194 10.01 57.67 56.42
C ASN A 194 8.68 58.31 55.98
N ILE A 195 7.75 57.48 55.48
CA ILE A 195 6.32 57.81 55.55
C ILE A 195 5.57 56.59 56.09
N SER A 196 5.53 56.54 57.42
CA SER A 196 4.53 55.84 58.21
C SER A 196 3.14 56.36 57.81
N VAL A 197 2.33 55.51 57.17
CA VAL A 197 0.90 55.78 57.01
C VAL A 197 0.12 54.74 57.81
N GLN A 198 -0.66 55.30 58.72
CA GLN A 198 -1.32 54.66 59.85
C GLN A 198 -2.56 53.88 59.41
N THR A 199 -2.69 52.66 59.94
CA THR A 199 -3.92 51.89 59.92
C THR A 199 -4.90 52.47 60.95
N LYS A 200 -5.91 53.24 60.51
CA LYS A 200 -7.08 53.54 61.36
C LYS A 200 -8.39 53.40 60.58
N THR A 201 -9.04 52.30 60.91
CA THR A 201 -10.42 51.90 60.67
C THR A 201 -11.43 52.96 61.10
N HIS A 202 -12.43 53.24 60.27
CA HIS A 202 -13.73 53.71 60.73
C HIS A 202 -14.82 52.74 60.24
N ARG A 203 -15.42 52.09 61.23
CA ARG A 203 -16.59 51.22 61.20
C ARG A 203 -17.84 52.08 61.01
N ILE A 204 -18.67 51.76 60.03
CA ILE A 204 -20.05 52.26 59.94
C ILE A 204 -20.97 51.06 59.68
N GLU A 205 -22.02 50.98 60.50
CA GLU A 205 -23.09 49.99 60.50
C GLU A 205 -24.22 50.31 59.50
N LYS A 206 -24.86 49.22 59.05
CA LYS A 206 -26.27 49.03 58.63
C LYS A 206 -26.86 49.93 57.53
N ASP A 207 -27.28 49.29 56.44
CA ASP A 207 -28.72 49.25 56.17
C ASP A 207 -29.16 47.99 55.41
N THR A 208 -30.45 47.72 55.59
CA THR A 208 -31.26 46.59 55.20
C THR A 208 -31.72 46.68 53.73
N VAL A 209 -32.05 45.54 53.10
CA VAL A 209 -33.35 45.28 52.42
C VAL A 209 -33.31 43.92 51.68
N LYS A 210 -34.42 43.20 51.87
CA LYS A 210 -34.71 41.82 51.49
C LYS A 210 -34.97 41.61 49.99
N VAL A 211 -34.62 40.39 49.59
CA VAL A 211 -35.04 39.63 48.39
C VAL A 211 -36.57 39.55 48.28
N GLN A 212 -37.09 39.69 47.06
CA GLN A 212 -38.50 39.45 46.73
C GLN A 212 -38.63 38.43 45.59
N THR A 213 -39.26 37.31 45.91
CA THR A 213 -39.70 36.21 45.03
C THR A 213 -41.09 36.56 44.47
N TYR A 214 -41.38 36.24 43.21
CA TYR A 214 -42.73 36.31 42.64
C TYR A 214 -43.16 34.95 42.07
N THR A 215 -44.35 34.51 42.51
CA THR A 215 -45.09 33.29 42.16
C THR A 215 -46.13 33.55 41.07
N PRO A 216 -46.38 32.61 40.13
CA PRO A 216 -47.59 32.63 39.29
C PRO A 216 -48.76 31.86 39.96
N PRO A 217 -50.01 32.36 39.87
CA PRO A 217 -51.20 31.60 40.27
C PRO A 217 -51.76 30.71 39.15
N VAL A 218 -52.31 29.57 39.57
CA VAL A 218 -53.03 28.56 38.79
C VAL A 218 -54.54 28.69 39.04
N LEU A 219 -55.36 28.51 38.01
CA LEU A 219 -56.76 28.01 38.06
C LEU A 219 -57.01 27.28 36.72
N ASP A 220 -57.14 25.94 36.65
CA ASP A 220 -58.21 25.05 37.16
C ASP A 220 -59.53 25.30 36.38
N SER A 221 -60.25 24.35 35.76
CA SER A 221 -60.31 22.91 35.89
C SER A 221 -61.20 22.30 34.76
N LEU A 222 -61.15 20.97 34.61
CA LEU A 222 -62.24 20.09 34.14
C LEU A 222 -62.56 19.94 32.63
N LYS A 223 -61.98 18.89 32.03
CA LYS A 223 -62.63 17.60 31.63
C LYS A 223 -62.22 17.09 30.23
N LYS A 224 -61.76 15.83 30.24
CA LYS A 224 -62.01 14.69 29.31
C LYS A 224 -61.81 14.98 27.81
N ASP A 225 -61.04 14.18 27.06
CA ASP A 225 -61.19 12.73 26.97
C ASP A 225 -59.92 12.03 26.43
N SER A 226 -59.82 10.74 26.74
CA SER A 226 -58.68 9.83 26.53
C SER A 226 -58.53 9.37 25.06
N VAL A 227 -57.41 8.84 24.55
CA VAL A 227 -56.88 7.45 24.68
C VAL A 227 -55.64 7.35 23.74
N LYS A 228 -54.40 7.11 24.23
CA LYS A 228 -53.55 5.87 24.15
C LYS A 228 -53.43 5.15 22.78
N GLN A 229 -52.25 5.12 22.14
CA GLN A 229 -51.13 4.13 22.23
C GLN A 229 -51.18 2.93 21.23
N GLN A 230 -50.09 2.82 20.45
CA GLN A 230 -49.26 1.61 20.23
C GLN A 230 -49.66 0.51 19.21
N THR A 231 -48.86 0.46 18.12
CA THR A 231 -48.11 -0.65 17.49
C THR A 231 -48.70 -2.07 17.26
N VAL A 232 -48.31 -2.63 16.09
CA VAL A 232 -48.01 -4.06 15.74
C VAL A 232 -49.05 -4.88 14.92
N GLN A 233 -48.73 -5.04 13.63
CA GLN A 233 -48.80 -6.24 12.75
C GLN A 233 -50.13 -6.91 12.28
N PRO A 234 -50.08 -7.70 11.18
CA PRO A 234 -51.15 -7.91 10.20
C PRO A 234 -51.84 -9.29 10.32
N ALA A 235 -52.99 -9.46 9.64
CA ALA A 235 -53.37 -10.69 8.92
C ALA A 235 -54.76 -10.62 8.26
N SER A 236 -54.82 -11.16 7.03
CA SER A 236 -55.92 -11.96 6.43
C SER A 236 -57.24 -11.32 5.97
N GLY A 237 -57.48 -11.36 4.65
CA GLY A 237 -58.47 -12.29 4.10
C GLY A 237 -59.66 -11.74 3.27
N LYS A 238 -59.86 -12.38 2.10
CA LYS A 238 -60.96 -12.32 1.09
C LYS A 238 -60.88 -11.17 0.08
N GLY A 239 -60.93 -11.38 -1.24
CA GLY A 239 -61.09 -12.56 -2.09
C GLY A 239 -61.48 -12.15 -3.52
N VAL A 240 -61.41 -13.11 -4.46
CA VAL A 240 -62.10 -13.19 -5.77
C VAL A 240 -61.27 -13.00 -7.06
N LYS A 241 -60.90 -14.18 -7.63
CA LYS A 241 -61.00 -14.71 -9.02
C LYS A 241 -60.15 -14.19 -10.22
N VAL A 242 -59.29 -15.14 -10.64
CA VAL A 242 -58.67 -15.58 -11.93
C VAL A 242 -59.50 -15.40 -13.24
N PRO A 243 -58.91 -15.38 -14.47
CA PRO A 243 -58.32 -16.56 -15.20
C PRO A 243 -56.92 -16.27 -15.84
N VAL A 244 -55.86 -17.10 -15.72
CA VAL A 244 -55.38 -18.31 -16.48
C VAL A 244 -55.35 -18.21 -18.01
N THR A 245 -54.14 -18.32 -18.60
CA THR A 245 -53.74 -19.07 -19.83
C THR A 245 -52.19 -19.12 -19.87
N THR A 246 -51.51 -20.17 -19.38
CA THR A 246 -50.85 -21.29 -20.11
C THR A 246 -50.10 -20.96 -21.41
N ASN A 247 -48.77 -21.17 -21.45
CA ASN A 247 -48.17 -22.29 -22.18
C ASN A 247 -46.63 -22.36 -22.08
N ASN A 248 -46.16 -23.57 -21.75
CA ASN A 248 -44.80 -24.08 -21.96
C ASN A 248 -44.42 -24.08 -23.45
N THR A 249 -43.13 -24.13 -23.78
CA THR A 249 -42.58 -25.24 -24.58
C THR A 249 -41.05 -25.29 -24.42
N LYS A 250 -40.61 -26.53 -24.20
CA LYS A 250 -39.25 -27.05 -24.03
C LYS A 250 -38.66 -27.37 -25.42
N LYS A 251 -37.36 -27.16 -25.61
CA LYS A 251 -36.51 -28.12 -26.32
C LYS A 251 -35.09 -28.03 -25.83
#